data_AF-A0A1I5DS34-F1
#
_entry.id   AF-A0A1I5DS34-F1
#
_cell.length_a   1.000
_cell.length_b   1.000
_cell.length_c   1.000
_cell.angle_alpha   90.00
_cell.angle_beta   90.00
_cell.angle_gamma   90.00
#
_symmetry.space_group_name_H-M   'P 1'
#
loop_
_entity.id
_entity.type
_entity.pdbx_description
1 polymer ?
#
loop_
_entity_poly.entity_id
_entity_poly.type
_entity_poly.pdbx_seq_one_letter_code
_entity_poly.pdbx_strand_id
1 'polypeptide(L)' 'VIEYVDHLHEHFTDPVRITNGHYLPPTAPGLNAQMHPETLKEYLYPDGPVWTARV' A
#
# COMPACT_ATOMS: atom_id res chain seq x y z
N VAL A 1 -13.88 10.47 13.59
CA VAL A 1 -13.29 10.83 12.29
C VAL A 1 -12.09 9.93 12.07
N ILE A 2 -11.87 9.43 10.85
CA ILE A 2 -10.70 8.62 10.48
C ILE A 2 -9.79 9.53 9.63
N GLU A 3 -8.50 9.58 9.94
CA GLU A 3 -7.50 10.34 9.19
C GLU A 3 -7.14 9.64 7.88
N TYR A 4 -6.99 10.42 6.79
CA TYR A 4 -6.65 9.93 5.46
C TYR A 4 -5.49 10.73 4.85
N VAL A 5 -4.59 10.00 4.19
CA VAL A 5 -3.45 10.55 3.43
C VAL A 5 -3.34 9.76 2.13
N ASP A 6 -3.19 10.43 1.00
CA ASP A 6 -3.19 9.79 -0.34
C ASP A 6 -1.79 9.38 -0.80
N HIS A 7 -1.15 8.45 -0.08
CA HIS A 7 0.18 7.96 -0.41
C HIS A 7 0.28 6.45 -0.21
N LEU A 8 0.98 5.77 -1.13
CA LEU A 8 1.44 4.37 -1.03
C LEU A 8 0.33 3.30 -1.03
N HIS A 9 -0.93 3.68 -1.29
CA HIS A 9 -2.05 2.75 -1.37
C HIS A 9 -1.86 1.71 -2.48
N GLU A 10 -1.17 2.09 -3.56
CA GLU A 10 -0.85 1.24 -4.72
C GLU A 10 -0.02 0.00 -4.39
N HIS A 11 0.56 -0.06 -3.19
CA HIS A 11 1.40 -1.17 -2.74
C HIS A 11 0.63 -2.29 -2.03
N PHE A 12 -0.65 -2.08 -1.73
CA PHE A 12 -1.49 -3.04 -1.02
C PHE A 12 -2.46 -3.73 -1.99
N THR A 13 -2.72 -5.02 -1.74
CA THR A 13 -3.57 -5.82 -2.64
C THR A 13 -5.06 -5.50 -2.53
N ASP A 14 -5.50 -4.93 -1.41
CA ASP A 14 -6.87 -4.42 -1.19
C ASP A 14 -6.79 -3.02 -0.55
N PRO A 15 -6.48 -1.98 -1.36
CA PRO A 15 -6.29 -0.63 -0.85
C PRO A 15 -7.60 -0.03 -0.34
N VAL A 16 -7.48 1.00 0.50
CA VAL A 16 -8.65 1.75 0.99
C VAL A 16 -9.46 2.34 -0.17
N ARG A 17 -10.78 2.34 -0.03
CA ARG A 17 -11.70 3.02 -0.96
C ARG A 17 -12.38 4.18 -0.26
N ILE A 18 -12.31 5.36 -0.87
CA ILE A 18 -12.92 6.59 -0.37
C ILE A 18 -13.99 7.07 -1.36
N THR A 19 -15.18 7.38 -0.87
CA THR A 19 -16.26 8.00 -1.65
C THR A 19 -16.81 9.20 -0.90
N ASN A 20 -16.83 10.37 -1.54
CA ASN A 20 -17.33 11.62 -0.94
C ASN A 20 -16.69 11.92 0.44
N GLY A 21 -15.39 11.65 0.61
CA GLY A 21 -14.68 11.85 1.88
C GLY A 21 -14.96 10.79 2.97
N HIS A 22 -15.61 9.67 2.63
CA HIS A 22 -15.94 8.60 3.58
C HIS A 22 -15.25 7.29 3.20
N TYR A 23 -14.76 6.57 4.21
CA TYR A 23 -14.22 5.23 4.08
C TYR A 23 -15.34 4.24 3.72
N LEU A 24 -15.11 3.43 2.69
CA LEU A 24 -15.98 2.29 2.39
C LEU A 24 -15.51 1.05 3.17
N PRO A 25 -16.44 0.21 3.66
CA PRO A 25 -16.07 -1.06 4.29
C PRO A 25 -15.24 -1.96 3.36
N PRO A 26 -14.19 -2.64 3.87
CA PRO A 26 -13.49 -3.67 3.11
C PRO A 26 -14.44 -4.81 2.71
N THR A 27 -14.18 -5.43 1.56
CA THR A 27 -14.97 -6.57 1.06
C THR A 27 -14.17 -7.87 1.02
N ALA A 28 -12.84 -7.81 0.99
CA ALA A 28 -11.99 -8.98 1.10
C ALA A 28 -11.84 -9.41 2.57
N PRO A 29 -11.66 -10.71 2.85
CA PRO A 29 -11.34 -11.18 4.19
C PRO A 29 -9.91 -10.76 4.60
N GLY A 30 -9.72 -10.42 5.87
CA GLY A 30 -8.40 -10.17 6.46
C GLY A 30 -8.27 -8.78 7.08
N LEU A 31 -7.02 -8.30 7.18
CA LEU A 31 -6.67 -7.02 7.79
C LEU A 31 -6.19 -5.98 6.76
N ASN A 32 -6.34 -6.26 5.45
CA ASN A 32 -5.90 -5.39 4.36
C ASN A 32 -4.39 -5.02 4.38
N ALA A 33 -3.59 -5.75 5.17
CA ALA A 33 -2.15 -5.49 5.35
C ALA A 33 -1.27 -6.20 4.30
N GLN A 34 -1.86 -6.99 3.40
CA GLN A 34 -1.10 -7.70 2.39
C GLN A 34 -0.59 -6.73 1.32
N MET A 35 0.73 -6.74 1.12
CA MET A 35 1.40 -5.97 0.07
C MET A 35 1.59 -6.82 -1.19
N HIS A 36 1.72 -6.16 -2.34
CA HIS A 36 2.14 -6.82 -3.58
C HIS A 36 3.57 -7.40 -3.42
N PRO A 37 3.82 -8.66 -3.81
CA PRO A 37 5.17 -9.26 -3.79
C PRO A 37 6.20 -8.43 -4.57
N GLU A 38 5.77 -7.76 -5.63
CA GLU A 38 6.60 -6.89 -6.47
C GLU A 38 7.08 -5.68 -5.69
N THR A 39 6.20 -5.02 -4.92
CA THR A 39 6.59 -3.91 -4.04
C THR A 39 7.62 -4.37 -3.02
N LEU A 40 7.43 -5.54 -2.41
CA LEU A 40 8.38 -6.07 -1.44
C LEU A 40 9.77 -6.27 -2.06
N LYS A 41 9.85 -6.76 -3.30
CA LYS A 41 11.13 -6.93 -4.01
C LYS A 41 11.75 -5.60 -4.41
N GLU A 42 10.95 -4.67 -4.92
CA GLU A 42 11.42 -3.40 -5.48
C GLU A 42 11.96 -2.44 -4.40
N TYR A 43 11.29 -2.40 -3.25
CA TYR A 43 11.57 -1.46 -2.16
C TYR A 43 12.26 -2.11 -0.95
N LEU A 44 12.69 -3.38 -1.03
CA LEU A 44 13.43 -4.05 0.05
C LEU A 44 14.68 -3.23 0.41
N TYR A 45 14.82 -2.75 1.64
CA TYR A 45 16.05 -2.09 2.04
C TYR A 45 17.07 -3.12 2.57
N PRO A 46 18.37 -3.01 2.23
CA PRO A 46 18.99 -2.05 1.30
C PRO A 46 19.09 -2.56 -0.15
N ASP A 47 18.72 -3.81 -0.40
CA ASP A 47 19.10 -4.53 -1.63
C ASP A 47 18.15 -4.32 -2.82
N GLY A 48 16.99 -3.73 -2.58
CA GLY A 48 15.94 -3.50 -3.56
C GLY A 48 16.40 -2.50 -4.64
N PRO A 49 15.94 -2.67 -5.89
CA PRO A 49 16.27 -1.78 -7.01
C PRO A 49 16.17 -0.28 -6.69
N VAL A 50 15.14 0.13 -5.94
CA VAL A 50 14.93 1.56 -5.59
C VAL A 50 16.08 2.13 -4.75
N TRP A 51 16.75 1.29 -3.95
CA TRP A 51 17.83 1.70 -3.06
C TRP A 51 19.20 1.52 -3.71
N THR A 52 19.40 0.44 -4.47
CA THR A 52 20.69 0.13 -5.10
C THR A 52 20.96 0.94 -6.36
N ALA A 53 19.93 1.33 -7.11
CA ALA A 53 20.09 2.17 -8.31
C ALA A 53 20.40 3.65 -7.99
N ARG A 54 20.34 4.04 -6.72
CA ARG A 54 20.60 5.42 -6.26
C ARG A 54 22.04 5.66 -5.81
N VAL A 55 22.92 4.66 -5.98
CA VAL A 55 24.34 4.71 -5.61
C VAL A 55 25.20 5.01 -6.83
#